data_AF-A0A0D1JL36-F1
#
_entry.id   AF-A0A0D1JL36-F1
#
_cell.length_a   1.000
_cell.length_b   1.000
_cell.length_c   1.000
_cell.angle_alpha   90.00
_cell.angle_beta   90.00
_cell.angle_gamma   90.00
#
_symmetry.space_group_name_H-M   'P 1'
#
loop_
_entity.id
_entity.type
_entity.pdbx_description
1 polymer ?
#
loop_
_entity_poly.entity_id
_entity_poly.type
_entity_poly.pdbx_seq_one_letter_code
_entity_poly.pdbx_strand_id
1 'polypeptide(L)'
;MHIGKYRITSDPMNVILSVSYEKQDKEGNPTGQIDYKPIGYFRDLEAACIRILNTEILTGHANTFEELKALIQQTKQMITAAIREASHASK
;
A
#
# COMPACT_ATOMS: atom_id res chain seq x y z
N MET A 1 0.70 -4.58 8.82
CA MET A 1 1.31 -3.24 8.63
C MET A 1 0.46 -2.45 7.63
N HIS A 2 0.26 -1.16 7.85
CA HIS A 2 -0.47 -0.28 6.91
C HIS A 2 0.50 0.73 6.29
N ILE A 3 0.32 1.02 5.00
CA ILE A 3 1.10 2.01 4.23
C ILE A 3 0.11 2.78 3.35
N GLY A 4 -0.37 3.93 3.81
CA GLY A 4 -1.43 4.68 3.10
C GLY A 4 -2.67 3.80 2.85
N LYS A 5 -3.10 3.69 1.59
CA LYS A 5 -4.21 2.82 1.15
C LYS A 5 -3.89 1.33 1.15
N TYR A 6 -2.65 0.94 1.44
CA TYR A 6 -2.20 -0.44 1.38
C TYR A 6 -2.17 -1.09 2.76
N ARG A 7 -2.46 -2.39 2.79
CA ARG A 7 -2.29 -3.26 3.95
C ARG A 7 -1.39 -4.42 3.58
N ILE A 8 -0.33 -4.60 4.35
CA ILE A 8 0.57 -5.74 4.26
C ILE A 8 0.27 -6.70 5.42
N THR A 9 0.02 -7.94 5.07
CA THR A 9 -0.13 -9.10 5.97
C THR A 9 0.77 -10.24 5.49
N SER A 10 0.88 -11.31 6.25
CA SER A 10 1.64 -12.49 5.84
C SER A 10 0.90 -13.75 6.24
N ASP A 11 1.00 -14.78 5.41
CA ASP A 11 0.68 -16.16 5.74
C ASP A 11 2.01 -16.96 5.84
N PRO A 12 1.99 -18.28 6.13
CA PRO A 12 3.22 -19.07 6.23
C PRO A 12 4.09 -19.10 4.96
N MET A 13 3.54 -18.78 3.78
CA MET A 13 4.18 -18.92 2.48
C MET A 13 4.46 -17.58 1.80
N ASN A 14 3.68 -16.53 2.09
CA ASN A 14 3.68 -15.28 1.35
C ASN A 14 3.47 -14.04 2.23
N VAL A 15 4.05 -12.94 1.78
CA VAL A 15 3.63 -11.57 2.11
C VAL A 15 2.50 -11.16 1.18
N ILE A 16 1.34 -10.83 1.75
CA ILE A 16 0.12 -10.46 1.03
C ILE A 16 -0.04 -8.94 1.07
N LEU A 17 -0.01 -8.31 -0.10
CA LEU A 17 -0.31 -6.88 -0.29
C LEU A 17 -1.77 -6.72 -0.69
N SER A 18 -2.51 -5.91 0.05
CA SER A 18 -3.90 -5.57 -0.23
C SER A 18 -4.09 -4.06 -0.35
N VAL A 19 -5.09 -3.63 -1.13
CA VAL A 19 -5.50 -2.23 -1.26
C VAL A 19 -6.87 -2.01 -0.61
N SER A 20 -7.04 -0.88 0.06
CA SER A 20 -8.33 -0.49 0.62
C SER A 20 -9.34 -0.19 -0.47
N TYR A 21 -10.59 -0.56 -0.25
CA TYR A 21 -11.73 -0.16 -1.07
C TYR A 21 -12.95 0.07 -0.18
N GLU A 22 -13.87 0.89 -0.65
CA GLU A 22 -15.17 1.06 0.02
C GLU A 22 -16.11 -0.07 -0.38
N LYS A 23 -16.69 -0.75 0.62
CA LYS A 23 -17.68 -1.80 0.39
C LYS A 23 -18.92 -1.21 -0.25
N GLN A 24 -19.48 -1.98 -1.17
CA GLN A 24 -20.78 -1.71 -1.77
C GLN A 24 -21.82 -2.65 -1.18
N ASP A 25 -23.06 -2.16 -1.03
CA ASP A 25 -24.20 -3.00 -0.71
C ASP A 25 -24.61 -3.87 -1.92
N LYS A 26 -25.70 -4.63 -1.78
CA LYS A 26 -26.20 -5.50 -2.86
C LYS A 26 -26.70 -4.73 -4.08
N GLU A 27 -26.99 -3.43 -3.93
CA GLU A 27 -27.48 -2.54 -4.97
C GLU A 27 -26.33 -1.73 -5.61
N GLY A 28 -25.11 -1.87 -5.10
CA GLY A 28 -23.92 -1.16 -5.58
C GLY A 28 -23.66 0.18 -4.89
N ASN A 29 -24.44 0.55 -3.86
CA ASN A 29 -24.25 1.82 -3.16
C ASN A 29 -23.07 1.75 -2.18
N PRO A 30 -22.28 2.83 -2.06
CA PRO A 30 -21.22 2.92 -1.06
C PRO A 30 -21.78 2.79 0.37
N THR A 31 -21.15 1.96 1.19
CA THR A 31 -21.61 1.67 2.56
C THR A 31 -20.91 2.50 3.63
N GLY A 32 -19.88 3.28 3.27
CA GLY A 32 -18.98 3.94 4.23
C GLY A 32 -18.02 2.99 4.96
N GLN A 33 -18.10 1.68 4.71
CA GLN A 33 -17.19 0.70 5.32
C GLN A 33 -16.00 0.41 4.42
N ILE A 34 -14.79 0.51 4.99
CA ILE A 34 -13.55 0.16 4.28
C ILE A 34 -13.21 -1.31 4.51
N ASP A 35 -12.82 -1.99 3.43
CA ASP A 35 -12.21 -3.32 3.47
C ASP A 35 -10.96 -3.36 2.58
N TYR A 36 -10.27 -4.50 2.58
CA TYR A 36 -9.03 -4.70 1.85
C TYR A 36 -9.14 -5.89 0.91
N LYS A 37 -8.75 -5.68 -0.36
CA LYS A 37 -8.67 -6.76 -1.35
C LYS A 37 -7.22 -7.05 -1.71
N PRO A 38 -6.79 -8.32 -1.76
CA PRO A 38 -5.45 -8.69 -2.21
C PRO A 38 -5.18 -8.19 -3.63
N ILE A 39 -3.99 -7.63 -3.84
CA ILE A 39 -3.49 -7.17 -5.15
C ILE A 39 -2.14 -7.79 -5.52
N GLY A 40 -1.59 -8.63 -4.64
CA GLY A 40 -0.38 -9.40 -4.94
C GLY A 40 0.10 -10.23 -3.75
N TYR A 41 0.83 -11.28 -4.08
CA TYR A 41 1.49 -12.20 -3.17
C TYR A 41 2.99 -12.16 -3.47
N PHE A 42 3.80 -11.96 -2.44
CA PHE A 42 5.22 -11.68 -2.56
C PHE A 42 6.02 -12.59 -1.64
N ARG A 43 7.24 -12.92 -2.06
CA ARG A 43 8.16 -13.75 -1.28
C ARG A 43 8.60 -13.09 0.04
N ASP A 44 8.66 -11.76 0.08
CA ASP A 44 9.16 -10.97 1.20
C ASP A 44 8.59 -9.55 1.21
N LEU A 45 8.86 -8.83 2.31
CA LEU A 45 8.40 -7.46 2.51
C LEU A 45 9.05 -6.48 1.54
N GLU A 46 10.28 -6.72 1.10
CA GLU A 46 11.00 -5.84 0.17
C GLU A 46 10.29 -5.81 -1.19
N ALA A 47 9.97 -7.00 -1.73
CA ALA A 47 9.24 -7.12 -2.98
C ALA A 47 7.85 -6.45 -2.91
N ALA A 48 7.14 -6.58 -1.78
CA ALA A 48 5.86 -5.91 -1.57
C ALA A 48 6.01 -4.37 -1.52
N CYS A 49 7.05 -3.85 -0.87
CA CYS A 49 7.31 -2.40 -0.81
C CYS A 49 7.71 -1.82 -2.18
N ILE A 50 8.51 -2.56 -2.95
CA ILE A 50 8.86 -2.20 -4.34
C ILE A 50 7.60 -2.14 -5.20
N ARG A 51 6.67 -3.09 -5.02
CA ARG A 51 5.38 -3.06 -5.73
C ARG A 51 4.59 -1.79 -5.43
N ILE A 52 4.52 -1.37 -4.16
CA ILE A 52 3.84 -0.12 -3.76
C ILE A 52 4.47 1.07 -4.48
N LEU A 53 5.81 1.22 -4.40
CA LEU A 53 6.51 2.35 -5.03
C LEU A 53 6.25 2.41 -6.53
N ASN A 54 6.40 1.29 -7.23
CA ASN A 54 6.17 1.22 -8.67
C ASN A 54 4.70 1.51 -9.03
N THR A 55 3.75 1.04 -8.22
CA THR A 55 2.33 1.30 -8.47
C THR A 55 2.03 2.79 -8.35
N GLU A 56 2.46 3.45 -7.28
CA GLU A 56 2.24 4.89 -7.11
C GLU A 56 2.89 5.70 -8.23
N ILE A 57 4.09 5.33 -8.69
CA ILE A 57 4.73 5.98 -9.85
C ILE A 57 3.91 5.80 -11.13
N LEU A 58 3.44 4.58 -11.42
CA LEU A 58 2.72 4.26 -12.66
C LEU A 58 1.29 4.82 -12.69
N THR A 59 0.62 4.90 -11.54
CA THR A 59 -0.76 5.41 -11.44
C THR A 59 -0.83 6.87 -11.02
N GLY A 60 0.31 7.48 -10.67
CA GLY A 60 0.40 8.88 -10.30
C GLY A 60 0.13 9.80 -11.50
N HIS A 61 -0.42 10.97 -11.23
CA HIS A 61 -0.74 11.99 -12.24
C HIS A 61 0.25 13.16 -12.19
N ALA A 62 1.55 12.87 -12.09
CA ALA A 62 2.58 13.89 -12.14
C ALA A 62 2.78 14.39 -13.58
N ASN A 63 2.67 15.70 -13.80
CA ASN A 63 2.82 16.36 -15.09
C ASN A 63 4.23 16.95 -15.29
N THR A 64 5.01 17.06 -14.22
CA THR A 64 6.38 17.60 -14.22
C THR A 64 7.36 16.66 -13.52
N PHE A 65 8.66 16.83 -13.79
CA PHE A 65 9.70 16.07 -13.09
C PHE A 65 9.74 16.37 -11.60
N GLU A 66 9.45 17.61 -11.20
CA GLU A 66 9.35 18.05 -9.82
C GLU A 66 8.20 17.34 -9.09
N GLU A 67 7.03 17.24 -9.72
CA GLU A 67 5.89 16.49 -9.18
C GLU A 67 6.20 14.99 -9.06
N LEU A 68 6.83 14.39 -10.07
CA LEU A 68 7.24 12.99 -10.03
C LEU A 68 8.26 12.73 -8.91
N LYS A 69 9.24 13.63 -8.77
CA LYS A 69 10.24 13.57 -7.69
C LYS A 69 9.56 13.66 -6.32
N ALA A 70 8.62 14.58 -6.14
CA ALA A 70 7.87 14.73 -4.90
C ALA A 70 7.05 13.47 -4.58
N LEU A 71 6.36 12.90 -5.57
CA LEU A 71 5.60 11.65 -5.44
C LEU A 71 6.48 10.48 -4.99
N ILE A 72 7.65 10.31 -5.62
CA ILE A 72 8.62 9.26 -5.27
C ILE A 72 9.11 9.46 -3.82
N GLN A 73 9.46 10.70 -3.45
CA GLN A 73 9.94 11.00 -2.11
C GLN A 73 8.87 10.75 -1.05
N GLN A 74 7.64 11.21 -1.27
CA GLN A 74 6.52 10.98 -0.37
C GLN A 74 6.23 9.49 -0.21
N THR A 75 6.21 8.73 -1.30
CA THR A 75 5.97 7.28 -1.27
C THR A 75 7.05 6.55 -0.47
N LYS A 76 8.33 6.90 -0.67
CA LYS A 76 9.43 6.35 0.11
C LYS A 76 9.32 6.70 1.60
N GLN A 77 8.91 7.93 1.93
CA GLN A 77 8.69 8.35 3.31
C GLN A 77 7.56 7.53 3.97
N MET A 78 6.43 7.32 3.29
CA MET A 78 5.33 6.49 3.81
C MET A 78 5.78 5.06 4.09
N ILE A 79 6.51 4.44 3.16
CA ILE A 79 7.04 3.07 3.34
C ILE A 79 7.99 3.01 4.55
N THR A 80 8.95 3.92 4.62
CA THR A 80 9.96 3.91 5.69
C THR A 80 9.38 4.22 7.07
N ALA A 81 8.37 5.10 7.15
CA ALA A 81 7.64 5.37 8.39
C ALA A 81 6.93 4.11 8.90
N ALA A 82 6.19 3.42 8.04
CA ALA A 82 5.48 2.20 8.40
C ALA A 82 6.43 1.07 8.86
N ILE A 83 7.59 0.92 8.22
CA ILE A 83 8.62 -0.06 8.63
C ILE A 83 9.14 0.28 10.03
N ARG A 84 9.40 1.56 10.33
CA ARG A 84 9.83 1.98 11.68
C ARG A 84 8.77 1.68 12.72
N GLU A 85 7.51 2.05 12.46
CA GLU A 85 6.39 1.80 13.36
C GLU A 85 6.22 0.30 13.67
N ALA A 86 6.28 -0.55 12.64
CA ALA A 86 6.22 -2.01 12.81
C ALA A 86 7.39 -2.57 13.63
N SER A 87 8.59 -2.00 13.47
CA SER A 87 9.79 -2.40 14.22
C SER A 87 9.72 -2.01 15.69
N HIS A 88 9.03 -0.91 16.02
CA HIS A 88 8.82 -0.46 17.40
C HIS A 88 7.67 -1.20 18.11
N ALA A 89 6.62 -1.57 17.38
CA ALA A 89 5.49 -2.35 17.92
C ALA A 89 5.84 -3.82 18.23
N SER A 90 6.99 -4.30 17.74
CA SER A 90 7.46 -5.69 17.96
C SER A 90 8.45 -5.82 19.13
N LYS A 91 8.64 -4.75 19.92
CA LYS A 91 9.42 -4.73 21.18
C LYS A 91 8.49 -4.60 22.37
#